data_AF-A0A1A9URW0-F1
#
_entry.id   AF-A0A1A9URW0-F1
#
_cell.length_a   1.000
_cell.length_b   1.000
_cell.length_c   1.000
_cell.angle_alpha   90.00
_cell.angle_beta   90.00
_cell.angle_gamma   90.00
#
_symmetry.space_group_name_H-M   'P 1'
#
loop_
_entity.id
_entity.type
_entity.pdbx_description
1 polymer ?
#
loop_
_entity_poly.entity_id
_entity_poly.type
_entity_poly.pdbx_seq_one_letter_code
_entity_poly.pdbx_strand_id
1 'polypeptide(L)'
;MRRQTDINYSMRAILVDWLVEVSEEYNLDTETLYLSVSYIDRFLSHMSVVRNKLQLVGTAAMYIASKYEEIYPPDVSEFVFITDDTYNKAQVLRMEQIILKILAFDLCTPTAYVFTSTYSVLIDIPDKVKYLTLYICELSLLEADPYLRFYPSIISAAALALARFVCDLNIWSTELEEITTYRLEDLKEVLLCLCKSHNAAITLAQQAIPEKYKAEKLLAVSTIKPVDINEQQYDVILKNYNEMLENAKRSKELISTPLTAATVMTSTALTSPKVNLFFKF
;
A
#
# COMPACT_ATOMS: atom_id res chain seq x y z
N MET A 1 4.02 9.41 -16.58
CA MET A 1 5.25 10.17 -16.91
C MET A 1 5.49 10.42 -18.41
N ARG A 2 4.98 9.62 -19.37
CA ARG A 2 5.27 9.78 -20.82
C ARG A 2 4.92 11.16 -21.43
N ARG A 3 3.99 11.90 -20.84
CA ARG A 3 3.58 13.26 -21.27
C ARG A 3 4.47 14.38 -20.72
N GLN A 4 5.36 14.06 -19.77
CA GLN A 4 6.26 15.03 -19.16
C GLN A 4 7.53 15.13 -20.01
N THR A 5 7.91 16.35 -20.39
CA THR A 5 9.07 16.58 -21.27
C THR A 5 10.36 16.90 -20.53
N ASP A 6 10.28 17.35 -19.27
CA ASP A 6 11.44 17.80 -18.48
C ASP A 6 11.62 17.05 -17.14
N ILE A 7 10.70 16.15 -16.79
CA ILE A 7 10.81 15.27 -15.62
C ILE A 7 10.65 13.80 -16.03
N ASN A 8 11.26 12.90 -15.24
CA ASN A 8 11.24 11.46 -15.49
C ASN A 8 10.91 10.67 -14.22
N TYR A 9 10.81 9.34 -14.34
CA TYR A 9 10.50 8.45 -13.22
C TYR A 9 11.54 8.52 -12.09
N SER A 10 12.83 8.68 -12.41
CA SER A 10 13.89 8.81 -11.41
C SER A 10 13.76 10.09 -10.59
N MET A 11 13.44 11.23 -11.22
CA MET A 11 13.18 12.48 -10.50
C MET A 11 11.97 12.38 -9.58
N ARG A 12 10.92 11.66 -9.98
CA ARG A 12 9.77 11.37 -9.12
C ARG A 12 10.18 10.50 -7.94
N ALA A 13 10.98 9.44 -8.15
CA ALA A 13 11.47 8.59 -7.06
C ALA A 13 12.29 9.38 -6.04
N ILE A 14 13.16 10.28 -6.49
CA ILE A 14 13.91 11.21 -5.61
C ILE A 14 12.96 12.09 -4.80
N LEU A 15 11.92 12.65 -5.44
CA LEU A 15 10.92 13.46 -4.74
C LEU A 15 10.18 12.64 -3.68
N VAL A 16 9.71 11.43 -4.01
CA VAL A 16 8.95 10.58 -3.07
C VAL A 16 9.83 10.15 -1.89
N ASP A 17 11.09 9.77 -2.14
CA ASP A 17 12.06 9.43 -1.10
C ASP A 17 12.26 10.59 -0.12
N TRP A 18 12.45 11.81 -0.63
CA TRP A 18 12.52 13.02 0.20
C TRP A 18 11.22 13.27 0.98
N LEU A 19 10.04 13.05 0.37
CA LEU A 19 8.76 13.19 1.09
C LEU A 19 8.62 12.18 2.24
N VAL A 20 9.25 11.00 2.15
CA VAL A 20 9.31 10.07 3.29
C VAL A 20 10.12 10.67 4.44
N GLU A 21 11.27 11.29 4.15
CA GLU A 21 12.06 12.00 5.16
C GLU A 21 11.27 13.15 5.81
N VAL A 22 10.58 13.96 4.99
CA VAL A 22 9.71 15.05 5.48
C VAL A 22 8.60 14.51 6.39
N SER A 23 8.01 13.36 6.02
CA SER A 23 6.96 12.75 6.84
C SER A 23 7.47 12.27 8.20
N GLU A 24 8.68 11.72 8.27
CA GLU A 24 9.29 11.32 9.55
C GLU A 24 9.73 12.53 10.38
N GLU A 25 10.30 13.58 9.76
CA GLU A 25 10.74 14.80 10.46
C GLU A 25 9.58 15.48 11.18
N TYR A 26 8.42 15.60 10.52
CA TYR A 26 7.22 16.21 11.08
C TYR A 26 6.27 15.23 11.78
N ASN A 27 6.65 13.94 11.88
CA ASN A 27 5.83 12.87 12.45
C ASN A 27 4.40 12.82 11.86
N LEU A 28 4.30 12.98 10.54
CA LEU A 28 3.04 12.91 9.81
C LEU A 28 2.51 11.48 9.78
N ASP A 29 1.19 11.32 9.69
CA ASP A 29 0.58 10.01 9.49
C ASP A 29 1.06 9.40 8.15
N THR A 30 1.13 8.07 8.13
CA THR A 30 1.48 7.36 6.89
C THR A 30 0.45 7.65 5.80
N GLU A 31 -0.83 7.80 6.14
CA GLU A 31 -1.87 8.19 5.17
C GLU A 31 -1.59 9.54 4.50
N THR A 32 -1.07 10.52 5.26
CA THR A 32 -0.65 11.83 4.73
C THR A 32 0.38 11.66 3.61
N LEU A 33 1.37 10.77 3.78
CA LEU A 33 2.36 10.47 2.73
C LEU A 33 1.68 9.85 1.49
N TYR A 34 0.81 8.86 1.66
CA TYR A 34 0.12 8.20 0.53
C TYR A 34 -0.77 9.18 -0.25
N LEU A 35 -1.53 10.02 0.45
CA LEU A 35 -2.35 11.07 -0.17
C LEU A 35 -1.47 12.09 -0.91
N SER A 36 -0.34 12.49 -0.34
CA SER A 36 0.62 13.39 -0.99
C SER A 36 1.07 12.84 -2.34
N VAL A 37 1.48 11.56 -2.38
CA VAL A 37 1.91 10.89 -3.62
C VAL A 37 0.76 10.78 -4.63
N SER A 38 -0.44 10.42 -4.17
CA SER A 38 -1.66 10.40 -5.01
C SER A 38 -1.92 11.76 -5.66
N TYR A 39 -1.83 12.85 -4.89
CA TYR A 39 -2.04 14.20 -5.42
C TYR A 39 -0.97 14.59 -6.44
N ILE A 40 0.30 14.26 -6.20
CA ILE A 40 1.41 14.50 -7.13
C ILE A 40 1.14 13.78 -8.45
N ASP A 41 0.82 12.50 -8.43
CA ASP A 41 0.62 11.72 -9.66
C ASP A 41 -0.61 12.15 -10.46
N ARG A 42 -1.71 12.45 -9.77
CA ARG A 42 -2.94 12.97 -10.41
C ARG A 42 -2.70 14.37 -10.99
N PHE A 43 -1.94 15.21 -10.31
CA PHE A 43 -1.55 16.53 -10.81
C PHE A 43 -0.65 16.43 -12.04
N LEU A 44 0.43 15.63 -11.99
CA LEU A 44 1.37 15.41 -13.09
C LEU A 44 0.73 14.67 -14.28
N SER A 45 -0.44 14.06 -14.11
CA SER A 45 -1.22 13.49 -15.21
C SER A 45 -1.91 14.55 -16.07
N HIS A 46 -2.15 15.74 -15.51
CA HIS A 46 -2.85 16.85 -16.18
C HIS A 46 -1.92 18.03 -16.51
N MET A 47 -0.89 18.25 -15.70
CA MET A 47 -0.02 19.43 -15.79
C MET A 47 1.41 19.04 -16.16
N SER A 48 1.97 19.68 -17.19
CA SER A 48 3.40 19.59 -17.49
C SER A 48 4.19 20.43 -16.49
N VAL A 49 5.20 19.83 -15.87
CA VAL A 49 6.02 20.47 -14.83
C VAL A 49 7.49 20.43 -15.24
N VAL A 50 8.16 21.57 -15.07
CA VAL A 50 9.61 21.68 -15.25
C VAL A 50 10.33 21.19 -14.00
N ARG A 51 11.52 20.61 -14.14
CA ARG A 51 12.23 19.93 -13.04
C ARG A 51 12.43 20.79 -11.79
N ASN A 52 12.70 22.08 -11.97
CA ASN A 52 12.92 23.04 -10.88
C ASN A 52 11.63 23.47 -10.15
N LYS A 53 10.47 22.95 -10.55
CA LYS A 53 9.19 23.13 -9.86
C LYS A 53 8.63 21.83 -9.31
N LEU A 54 9.30 20.70 -9.55
CA LEU A 54 8.85 19.39 -9.08
C LEU A 54 8.80 19.32 -7.55
N GLN A 55 9.83 19.82 -6.85
CA GLN A 55 9.82 19.87 -5.39
C GLN A 55 8.70 20.78 -4.86
N LEU A 56 8.46 21.95 -5.48
CA LEU A 56 7.34 22.82 -5.09
C LEU A 56 5.98 22.12 -5.21
N VAL A 57 5.79 21.28 -6.25
CA VAL A 57 4.57 20.46 -6.39
C VAL A 57 4.48 19.45 -5.23
N GLY A 58 5.58 18.75 -4.91
CA GLY A 58 5.61 17.81 -3.78
C GLY A 58 5.33 18.47 -2.44
N THR A 59 5.99 19.58 -2.14
CA THR A 59 5.78 20.39 -0.93
C THR A 59 4.32 20.83 -0.79
N ALA A 60 3.73 21.37 -1.85
CA ALA A 60 2.33 21.83 -1.81
C ALA A 60 1.35 20.65 -1.72
N ALA A 61 1.63 19.52 -2.38
CA ALA A 61 0.81 18.31 -2.27
C ALA A 61 0.81 17.76 -0.83
N MET A 62 1.98 17.72 -0.19
CA MET A 62 2.09 17.29 1.20
C MET A 62 1.43 18.27 2.16
N TYR A 63 1.55 19.58 1.93
CA TYR A 63 0.82 20.57 2.71
C TYR A 63 -0.71 20.39 2.60
N ILE A 64 -1.24 20.09 1.41
CA ILE A 64 -2.66 19.77 1.22
C ILE A 64 -3.04 18.49 1.96
N ALA A 65 -2.23 17.43 1.84
CA ALA A 65 -2.49 16.15 2.51
C ALA A 65 -2.48 16.31 4.04
N SER A 66 -1.51 17.03 4.59
CA SER A 66 -1.44 17.30 6.02
C SER A 66 -2.69 18.03 6.51
N LYS A 67 -3.16 19.05 5.78
CA LYS A 67 -4.40 19.75 6.16
C LYS A 67 -5.66 18.90 6.07
N TYR A 68 -5.63 17.85 5.26
CA TYR A 68 -6.76 16.94 5.09
C TYR A 68 -6.79 15.87 6.19
N GLU A 69 -5.65 15.29 6.51
CA GLU A 69 -5.56 14.08 7.35
C GLU A 69 -5.12 14.38 8.81
N GLU A 70 -4.25 15.37 9.02
CA GLU A 70 -3.67 15.63 10.35
C GLU A 70 -4.63 16.38 11.26
N ILE A 71 -4.63 16.02 12.54
CA ILE A 71 -5.32 16.79 13.60
C ILE A 71 -4.67 18.18 13.74
N TYR A 72 -3.34 18.23 13.66
CA TYR A 72 -2.53 19.45 13.80
C TYR A 72 -1.52 19.53 12.66
N PRO A 73 -1.93 19.99 11.46
CA PRO A 73 -1.03 20.11 10.32
C PRO A 73 0.08 21.14 10.59
N PRO A 74 1.32 20.94 10.09
CA PRO A 74 2.37 21.95 10.17
C PRO A 74 1.98 23.25 9.47
N ASP A 75 2.47 24.40 9.96
CA ASP A 75 2.27 25.68 9.27
C ASP A 75 3.02 25.68 7.93
N VAL A 76 2.54 26.48 6.99
CA VAL A 76 3.23 26.66 5.70
C VAL A 76 4.67 27.16 5.86
N SER A 77 5.03 27.83 6.96
CA SER A 77 6.42 28.19 7.26
C SER A 77 7.33 26.97 7.42
N GLU A 78 6.84 25.88 8.00
CA GLU A 78 7.58 24.62 8.13
C GLU A 78 7.88 24.02 6.76
N PHE A 79 6.89 24.02 5.88
CA PHE A 79 7.06 23.57 4.49
C PHE A 79 7.98 24.46 3.65
N VAL A 80 8.11 25.74 3.99
CA VAL A 80 9.12 26.64 3.39
C VAL A 80 10.50 26.27 3.91
N PHE A 81 10.63 26.14 5.23
CA PHE A 81 11.88 25.82 5.91
C PHE A 81 12.49 24.50 5.45
N ILE A 82 11.70 23.42 5.36
CA ILE A 82 12.19 22.10 4.95
C ILE A 82 12.65 22.04 3.48
N THR A 83 12.31 23.06 2.68
CA THR A 83 12.82 23.21 1.30
C THR A 83 14.10 24.04 1.23
N ASP A 84 14.75 24.31 2.36
CA ASP A 84 15.93 25.18 2.48
C ASP A 84 15.68 26.57 1.85
N ASP A 85 14.50 27.13 2.13
CA ASP A 85 14.02 28.41 1.59
C ASP A 85 14.05 28.52 0.05
N THR A 86 14.12 27.40 -0.68
CA THR A 86 14.09 27.36 -2.15
C THR A 86 12.82 28.01 -2.69
N TYR A 87 11.72 27.93 -1.93
CA TYR A 87 10.45 28.56 -2.25
C TYR A 87 9.95 29.40 -1.08
N ASN A 88 9.32 30.54 -1.39
CA ASN A 88 8.66 31.35 -0.37
C ASN A 88 7.20 30.92 -0.14
N LYS A 89 6.63 31.37 0.99
CA LYS A 89 5.23 31.11 1.39
C LYS A 89 4.22 31.40 0.28
N ALA A 90 4.38 32.49 -0.46
CA ALA A 90 3.46 32.84 -1.54
C ALA A 90 3.50 31.84 -2.71
N GLN A 91 4.67 31.27 -3.01
CA GLN A 91 4.82 30.23 -4.03
C GLN A 91 4.15 28.92 -3.60
N VAL A 92 4.32 28.50 -2.34
CA VAL A 92 3.70 27.28 -1.81
C VAL A 92 2.17 27.42 -1.83
N LEU A 93 1.63 28.52 -1.29
CA LEU A 93 0.17 28.77 -1.28
C LEU A 93 -0.41 28.89 -2.70
N ARG A 94 0.35 29.47 -3.63
CA ARG A 94 -0.08 29.53 -5.04
C ARG A 94 -0.10 28.14 -5.68
N MET A 95 0.90 27.32 -5.42
CA MET A 95 0.94 25.95 -5.95
C MET A 95 -0.20 25.12 -5.37
N GLU A 96 -0.48 25.25 -4.07
CA GLU A 96 -1.64 24.63 -3.43
C GLU A 96 -2.95 24.95 -4.18
N GLN A 97 -3.21 26.23 -4.45
CA GLN A 97 -4.42 26.65 -5.16
C GLN A 97 -4.51 26.01 -6.56
N ILE A 98 -3.37 25.88 -7.25
CA ILE A 98 -3.31 25.26 -8.57
C ILE A 98 -3.59 23.76 -8.47
N ILE A 99 -3.00 23.06 -7.51
CA ILE A 99 -3.23 21.62 -7.29
C ILE A 99 -4.71 21.38 -6.98
N LEU A 100 -5.29 22.09 -6.00
CA LEU A 100 -6.69 21.96 -5.62
C LEU A 100 -7.64 22.21 -6.79
N LYS A 101 -7.33 23.20 -7.64
CA LYS A 101 -8.11 23.49 -8.85
C LYS A 101 -8.03 22.37 -9.87
N ILE A 102 -6.83 21.82 -10.12
CA ILE A 102 -6.62 20.73 -11.09
C ILE A 102 -7.26 19.43 -10.60
N LEU A 103 -7.20 19.15 -9.31
CA LEU A 103 -7.86 18.00 -8.69
C LEU A 103 -9.36 18.22 -8.44
N ALA A 104 -9.90 19.40 -8.77
CA ALA A 104 -11.30 19.76 -8.50
C ALA A 104 -11.74 19.49 -7.05
N PHE A 105 -10.84 19.69 -6.08
CA PHE A 105 -11.03 19.37 -4.66
C PHE A 105 -11.38 17.90 -4.35
N ASP A 106 -11.18 16.99 -5.30
CA ASP A 106 -11.31 15.55 -5.08
C ASP A 106 -10.06 15.02 -4.35
N LEU A 107 -10.07 15.12 -3.01
CA LEU A 107 -8.95 14.75 -2.14
C LEU A 107 -9.11 13.35 -1.52
N CYS A 108 -10.34 12.83 -1.47
CA CYS A 108 -10.65 11.54 -0.86
C CYS A 108 -10.32 10.38 -1.82
N THR A 109 -9.05 9.96 -1.84
CA THR A 109 -8.63 8.80 -2.64
C THR A 109 -8.25 7.62 -1.75
N PRO A 110 -8.80 6.41 -1.97
CA PRO A 110 -8.37 5.22 -1.26
C PRO A 110 -6.87 4.96 -1.45
N THR A 111 -6.18 4.53 -0.39
CA THR A 111 -4.74 4.24 -0.42
C THR A 111 -4.48 2.79 -0.04
N ALA A 112 -3.30 2.27 -0.42
CA ALA A 112 -2.92 0.92 -0.04
C ALA A 112 -2.76 0.80 1.48
N TYR A 113 -2.38 1.89 2.17
CA TYR A 113 -2.34 1.98 3.63
C TYR A 113 -3.71 1.70 4.26
N VAL A 114 -4.76 2.38 3.82
CA VAL A 114 -6.13 2.18 4.35
C VAL A 114 -6.59 0.74 4.15
N PHE A 115 -6.34 0.15 2.98
CA PHE A 115 -6.66 -1.27 2.74
C PHE A 115 -5.89 -2.19 3.69
N THR A 116 -4.57 -2.01 3.85
CA THR A 116 -3.75 -2.84 4.74
C THR A 116 -4.19 -2.71 6.20
N SER A 117 -4.48 -1.49 6.65
CA SER A 117 -4.99 -1.22 7.99
C SER A 117 -6.35 -1.89 8.22
N THR A 118 -7.24 -1.83 7.23
CA THR A 118 -8.55 -2.52 7.28
C THR A 118 -8.35 -4.04 7.38
N TYR A 119 -7.52 -4.62 6.53
CA TYR A 119 -7.27 -6.08 6.56
C TYR A 119 -6.67 -6.49 7.90
N SER A 120 -5.74 -5.71 8.45
CA SER A 120 -5.10 -5.99 9.73
C SER A 120 -6.10 -6.12 10.88
N VAL A 121 -7.12 -5.27 10.91
CA VAL A 121 -8.18 -5.31 11.93
C VAL A 121 -9.14 -6.47 11.70
N LEU A 122 -9.48 -6.78 10.45
CA LEU A 122 -10.50 -7.80 10.15
C LEU A 122 -10.03 -9.23 10.39
N ILE A 123 -8.74 -9.53 10.18
CA ILE A 123 -8.21 -10.91 10.25
C ILE A 123 -7.14 -11.10 11.33
N ASP A 124 -6.95 -10.11 12.21
CA ASP A 124 -5.98 -10.13 13.31
C ASP A 124 -4.56 -10.49 12.85
N ILE A 125 -4.04 -9.70 11.90
CA ILE A 125 -2.71 -9.94 11.29
C ILE A 125 -1.62 -9.71 12.34
N PRO A 126 -0.64 -10.63 12.51
CA PRO A 126 0.50 -10.39 13.39
C PRO A 126 1.26 -9.12 13.02
N ASP A 127 1.66 -8.32 14.03
CA ASP A 127 2.33 -7.02 13.82
C ASP A 127 3.51 -7.08 12.85
N LYS A 128 4.34 -8.13 12.95
CA LYS A 128 5.48 -8.33 12.03
C LYS A 128 5.03 -8.43 10.57
N VAL A 129 3.95 -9.14 10.29
CA VAL A 129 3.39 -9.30 8.94
C VAL A 129 2.75 -7.99 8.49
N LYS A 130 2.04 -7.29 9.39
CA LYS A 130 1.46 -5.97 9.12
C LYS A 130 2.55 -4.96 8.73
N TYR A 131 3.59 -4.80 9.54
CA TYR A 131 4.67 -3.84 9.25
C TYR A 131 5.44 -4.22 7.99
N LEU A 132 5.68 -5.51 7.73
CA LEU A 132 6.31 -5.96 6.48
C LEU A 132 5.41 -5.67 5.26
N THR A 133 4.09 -5.82 5.41
CA THR A 133 3.12 -5.46 4.36
C THR A 133 3.19 -3.97 4.06
N LEU A 134 3.17 -3.13 5.10
CA LEU A 134 3.26 -1.67 4.98
C LEU A 134 4.58 -1.23 4.33
N TYR A 135 5.70 -1.84 4.71
CA TYR A 135 7.00 -1.62 4.09
C TYR A 135 6.97 -1.91 2.58
N ILE A 136 6.46 -3.08 2.18
CA ILE A 136 6.35 -3.47 0.77
C ILE A 136 5.41 -2.53 -0.01
N CYS A 137 4.29 -2.11 0.60
CA CYS A 137 3.40 -1.11 0.01
C CYS A 137 4.10 0.25 -0.17
N GLU A 138 4.88 0.72 0.81
CA GLU A 138 5.60 1.99 0.70
C GLU A 138 6.69 1.94 -0.37
N LEU A 139 7.40 0.82 -0.53
CA LEU A 139 8.34 0.63 -1.64
C LEU A 139 7.66 0.83 -3.01
N SER A 140 6.39 0.43 -3.14
CA SER A 140 5.62 0.63 -4.38
C SER A 140 5.37 2.11 -4.71
N LEU A 141 5.42 3.02 -3.71
CA LEU A 141 5.27 4.45 -3.94
C LEU A 141 6.46 5.05 -4.68
N LEU A 142 7.68 4.52 -4.50
CA LEU A 142 8.89 5.01 -5.16
C LEU A 142 8.83 4.82 -6.69
N GLU A 143 8.31 3.67 -7.13
CA GLU A 143 8.28 3.27 -8.54
C GLU A 143 6.92 3.54 -9.19
N ALA A 144 6.78 4.64 -9.94
CA ALA A 144 5.50 4.88 -10.62
C ALA A 144 5.16 3.85 -11.72
N ASP A 145 6.16 3.22 -12.34
CA ASP A 145 5.99 2.09 -13.27
C ASP A 145 6.66 0.87 -12.64
N PRO A 146 5.94 -0.23 -12.32
CA PRO A 146 4.62 -0.60 -12.82
C PRO A 146 3.41 -0.14 -11.98
N TYR A 147 3.60 0.42 -10.78
CA TYR A 147 2.55 0.44 -9.76
C TYR A 147 1.37 1.37 -10.03
N LEU A 148 1.53 2.45 -10.81
CA LEU A 148 0.39 3.31 -11.20
C LEU A 148 -0.65 2.63 -12.10
N ARG A 149 -0.38 1.41 -12.58
CA ARG A 149 -1.33 0.61 -13.36
C ARG A 149 -2.28 -0.21 -12.48
N PHE A 150 -1.97 -0.36 -11.19
CA PHE A 150 -2.69 -1.21 -10.27
C PHE A 150 -3.52 -0.37 -9.29
N TYR A 151 -4.65 -0.92 -8.85
CA TYR A 151 -5.45 -0.31 -7.81
C TYR A 151 -4.76 -0.43 -6.43
N PRO A 152 -4.95 0.54 -5.52
CA PRO A 152 -4.37 0.47 -4.18
C PRO A 152 -4.79 -0.80 -3.41
N SER A 153 -6.01 -1.30 -3.62
CA SER A 153 -6.53 -2.53 -3.03
C SER A 153 -5.73 -3.78 -3.41
N ILE A 154 -5.40 -3.94 -4.70
CA ILE A 154 -4.63 -5.10 -5.17
C ILE A 154 -3.15 -5.01 -4.78
N ILE A 155 -2.57 -3.81 -4.70
CA ILE A 155 -1.22 -3.59 -4.17
C ILE A 155 -1.17 -4.05 -2.70
N SER A 156 -2.13 -3.60 -1.89
CA SER A 156 -2.25 -4.00 -0.49
C SER A 156 -2.42 -5.51 -0.31
N ALA A 157 -3.33 -6.13 -1.08
CA ALA A 157 -3.57 -7.57 -1.03
C ALA A 157 -2.34 -8.40 -1.45
N ALA A 158 -1.66 -8.00 -2.53
CA ALA A 158 -0.45 -8.67 -3.01
C ALA A 158 0.73 -8.50 -2.04
N ALA A 159 0.90 -7.31 -1.46
CA ALA A 159 1.91 -7.06 -0.43
C ALA A 159 1.67 -7.91 0.81
N LEU A 160 0.40 -8.06 1.23
CA LEU A 160 0.04 -8.90 2.36
C LEU A 160 0.33 -10.38 2.08
N ALA A 161 -0.04 -10.87 0.89
CA ALA A 161 0.26 -12.24 0.49
C ALA A 161 1.78 -12.50 0.52
N LEU A 162 2.58 -11.58 -0.03
CA LEU A 162 4.03 -11.68 -0.02
C LEU A 162 4.60 -11.64 1.41
N ALA A 163 4.14 -10.71 2.25
CA ALA A 163 4.60 -10.59 3.64
C ALA A 163 4.29 -11.84 4.47
N ARG A 164 3.10 -12.43 4.29
CA ARG A 164 2.73 -13.71 4.91
C ARG A 164 3.67 -14.83 4.49
N PHE A 165 3.94 -14.95 3.19
CA PHE A 165 4.84 -15.97 2.67
C PHE A 165 6.28 -15.82 3.18
N VAL A 166 6.80 -14.59 3.22
CA VAL A 166 8.14 -14.28 3.77
C VAL A 166 8.23 -14.60 5.28
N CYS A 167 7.11 -14.52 6.00
CA CYS A 167 7.02 -14.85 7.43
C CYS A 167 6.64 -16.32 7.70
N ASP A 168 6.84 -17.22 6.72
CA ASP A 168 6.52 -18.66 6.84
C ASP A 168 5.05 -18.97 7.15
N LEU A 169 4.14 -18.07 6.79
CA LEU A 169 2.69 -18.29 6.87
C LEU A 169 2.12 -18.73 5.51
N ASN A 170 0.92 -19.30 5.54
CA ASN A 170 0.15 -19.54 4.31
C ASN A 170 -0.01 -18.22 3.54
N ILE A 171 0.47 -18.22 2.29
CA ILE A 171 0.49 -17.06 1.39
C ILE A 171 -0.88 -16.40 1.27
N TRP A 172 -1.94 -17.23 1.22
CA TRP A 172 -3.32 -16.79 1.09
C TRP A 172 -4.25 -17.65 1.96
N SER A 173 -5.47 -17.18 2.18
CA SER A 173 -6.51 -17.89 2.93
C SER A 173 -7.88 -17.66 2.34
N THR A 174 -8.84 -18.55 2.61
CA THR A 174 -10.23 -18.38 2.16
C THR A 174 -10.88 -17.15 2.78
N GLU A 175 -10.54 -16.82 4.03
CA GLU A 175 -11.01 -15.62 4.70
C GLU A 175 -10.51 -14.33 4.02
N LEU A 176 -9.26 -14.32 3.57
CA LEU A 176 -8.70 -13.21 2.79
C LEU A 176 -9.36 -13.09 1.42
N GLU A 177 -9.63 -14.20 0.74
CA GLU A 177 -10.37 -14.20 -0.53
C GLU A 177 -11.80 -13.68 -0.36
N GLU A 178 -12.48 -14.05 0.73
CA GLU A 178 -13.83 -13.56 1.07
C GLU A 178 -13.84 -12.04 1.34
N ILE A 179 -12.87 -11.53 2.10
CA ILE A 179 -12.80 -10.11 2.48
C ILE A 179 -12.32 -9.22 1.33
N THR A 180 -11.28 -9.64 0.63
CA THR A 180 -10.64 -8.82 -0.42
C THR A 180 -11.28 -9.01 -1.79
N THR A 181 -12.00 -10.11 -2.00
CA THR A 181 -12.55 -10.56 -3.29
C THR A 181 -11.51 -10.90 -4.35
N TYR A 182 -10.22 -10.94 -3.99
CA TYR A 182 -9.12 -11.35 -4.86
C TYR A 182 -8.73 -12.79 -4.58
N ARG A 183 -8.64 -13.59 -5.65
CA ARG A 183 -8.04 -14.91 -5.59
C ARG A 183 -6.53 -14.80 -5.73
N LEU A 184 -5.80 -15.84 -5.33
CA LEU A 184 -4.36 -15.83 -5.45
C LEU A 184 -3.91 -15.63 -6.91
N GLU A 185 -4.62 -16.21 -7.89
CA GLU A 185 -4.34 -16.02 -9.31
C GLU A 185 -4.36 -14.54 -9.73
N ASP A 186 -5.26 -13.75 -9.16
CA ASP A 186 -5.46 -12.35 -9.52
C ASP A 186 -4.27 -11.49 -9.03
N LEU A 187 -3.56 -11.93 -7.99
CA LEU A 187 -2.42 -11.22 -7.37
C LEU A 187 -1.09 -11.43 -8.10
N LYS A 188 -1.00 -12.39 -9.04
CA LYS A 188 0.26 -12.84 -9.64
C LYS A 188 1.13 -11.71 -10.18
N GLU A 189 0.58 -10.84 -11.03
CA GLU A 189 1.36 -9.78 -11.68
C GLU A 189 1.94 -8.79 -10.65
N VAL A 190 1.09 -8.31 -9.73
CA VAL A 190 1.47 -7.31 -8.73
C VAL A 190 2.47 -7.89 -7.74
N LEU A 191 2.25 -9.12 -7.28
CA LEU A 191 3.12 -9.78 -6.32
C LEU A 191 4.53 -10.00 -6.89
N LEU A 192 4.65 -10.40 -8.16
CA LEU A 192 5.96 -10.53 -8.82
C LEU A 192 6.68 -9.19 -8.97
N CYS A 193 5.94 -8.09 -9.21
CA CYS A 193 6.53 -6.74 -9.19
C CYS A 193 7.04 -6.38 -7.79
N LEU A 194 6.20 -6.53 -6.77
CA LEU A 194 6.54 -6.22 -5.37
C LEU A 194 7.72 -7.06 -4.87
N CYS A 195 7.79 -8.33 -5.27
CA CYS A 195 8.92 -9.20 -4.99
C CYS A 195 10.22 -8.63 -5.57
N LYS A 196 10.22 -8.16 -6.81
CA LYS A 196 11.39 -7.51 -7.42
C LYS A 196 11.80 -6.24 -6.69
N SER A 197 10.85 -5.35 -6.37
CA SER A 197 11.16 -4.11 -5.64
C SER A 197 11.66 -4.40 -4.22
N HIS A 198 11.10 -5.39 -3.52
CA HIS A 198 11.58 -5.81 -2.20
C HIS A 198 12.99 -6.38 -2.25
N ASN A 199 13.32 -7.20 -3.27
CA ASN A 199 14.69 -7.69 -3.48
C ASN A 199 15.66 -6.55 -3.82
N ALA A 200 15.23 -5.57 -4.62
CA ALA A 200 16.06 -4.45 -5.02
C ALA A 200 16.28 -3.42 -3.89
N ALA A 201 15.39 -3.37 -2.89
CA ALA A 201 15.35 -2.33 -1.86
C ALA A 201 16.69 -2.10 -1.15
N ILE A 202 17.46 -3.16 -0.91
CA ILE A 202 18.79 -3.10 -0.26
C ILE A 202 19.81 -2.32 -1.11
N THR A 203 19.61 -2.30 -2.43
CA THR A 203 20.54 -1.72 -3.41
C THR A 203 20.03 -0.44 -4.08
N LEU A 204 18.82 0.01 -3.73
CA LEU A 204 18.24 1.23 -4.29
C LEU A 204 19.05 2.46 -3.88
N ALA A 205 19.07 3.48 -4.74
CA ALA A 205 19.67 4.76 -4.39
C ALA A 205 18.82 5.52 -3.35
N GLN A 206 17.50 5.37 -3.42
CA GLN A 206 16.51 5.91 -2.48
C GLN A 206 16.40 4.98 -1.27
N GLN A 207 16.75 5.47 -0.07
CA GLN A 207 16.90 4.65 1.14
C GLN A 207 16.04 5.13 2.32
N ALA A 208 15.24 6.19 2.18
CA ALA A 208 14.43 6.71 3.29
C ALA A 208 13.43 5.66 3.81
N ILE A 209 12.81 4.89 2.92
CA ILE A 209 11.85 3.84 3.29
C ILE A 209 12.53 2.65 4.01
N PRO A 210 13.60 2.03 3.46
CA PRO A 210 14.35 1.00 4.20
C PRO A 210 14.82 1.44 5.59
N GLU A 211 15.34 2.67 5.74
CA GLU A 211 15.81 3.17 7.04
C GLU A 211 14.64 3.45 8.01
N LYS A 212 13.51 4.00 7.53
CA LYS A 212 12.28 4.13 8.34
C LYS A 212 11.86 2.78 8.94
N TYR A 213 11.77 1.74 8.12
CA TYR A 213 11.31 0.40 8.54
C TYR A 213 12.36 -0.45 9.26
N LYS A 214 13.56 0.09 9.46
CA LYS A 214 14.63 -0.51 10.27
C LYS A 214 14.45 -0.22 11.76
N ALA A 215 13.65 0.79 12.09
CA ALA A 215 13.38 1.17 13.46
C ALA A 215 12.78 0.00 14.27
N GLU A 216 13.21 -0.14 15.53
CA GLU A 216 12.73 -1.21 16.41
C GLU A 216 11.21 -1.16 16.65
N LYS A 217 10.63 0.06 16.65
CA LYS A 217 9.17 0.28 16.73
C LYS A 217 8.40 -0.41 15.60
N LEU A 218 9.05 -0.62 14.45
CA LEU A 218 8.51 -1.32 13.28
C LEU A 218 9.10 -2.74 13.13
N LEU A 219 9.63 -3.31 14.22
CA LEU A 219 10.20 -4.66 14.29
C LEU A 219 11.35 -4.92 13.30
N ALA A 220 12.04 -3.86 12.87
CA ALA A 220 13.14 -3.91 11.91
C ALA A 220 12.80 -4.73 10.65
N VAL A 221 11.56 -4.67 10.17
CA VAL A 221 11.07 -5.51 9.06
C VAL A 221 11.83 -5.30 7.75
N SER A 222 12.46 -4.14 7.55
CA SER A 222 13.31 -3.91 6.35
C SER A 222 14.58 -4.76 6.33
N THR A 223 14.97 -5.35 7.47
CA THR A 223 16.13 -6.25 7.58
C THR A 223 15.79 -7.71 7.25
N ILE A 224 14.50 -8.03 7.10
CA ILE A 224 14.05 -9.37 6.75
C ILE A 224 14.53 -9.69 5.34
N LYS A 225 15.15 -10.86 5.17
CA LYS A 225 15.68 -11.27 3.87
C LYS A 225 14.51 -11.42 2.87
N PRO A 226 14.56 -10.73 1.72
CA PRO A 226 13.54 -10.89 0.70
C PRO A 226 13.63 -12.29 0.07
N VAL A 227 12.50 -12.74 -0.46
CA VAL A 227 12.41 -14.00 -1.19
C VAL A 227 12.35 -13.68 -2.68
N ASP A 228 13.10 -14.43 -3.48
CA ASP A 228 13.06 -14.35 -4.94
C ASP A 228 12.00 -15.33 -5.47
N ILE A 229 10.92 -14.79 -6.02
CA ILE A 229 9.80 -15.54 -6.59
C ILE A 229 9.72 -15.15 -8.07
N ASN A 230 10.10 -16.07 -8.93
CA ASN A 230 9.85 -15.96 -10.37
C ASN A 230 8.49 -16.57 -10.76
N GLU A 231 8.09 -16.42 -12.03
CA GLU A 231 6.80 -16.91 -12.52
C GLU A 231 6.59 -18.42 -12.29
N GLN A 232 7.64 -19.23 -12.51
CA GLN A 232 7.55 -20.68 -12.35
C GLN A 232 7.37 -21.08 -10.89
N GLN A 233 8.10 -20.43 -9.98
CA GLN A 233 7.95 -20.64 -8.53
C GLN A 233 6.56 -20.21 -8.07
N TYR A 234 6.04 -19.11 -8.60
CA TYR A 234 4.69 -18.66 -8.30
C TYR A 234 3.64 -19.68 -8.74
N ASP A 235 3.77 -20.25 -9.94
CA ASP A 235 2.83 -21.26 -10.44
C ASP A 235 2.85 -22.53 -9.58
N VAL A 236 4.01 -22.90 -9.02
CA VAL A 236 4.11 -24.00 -8.05
C VAL A 236 3.41 -23.64 -6.74
N ILE A 237 3.61 -22.43 -6.21
CA ILE A 237 2.94 -21.95 -4.99
C ILE A 237 1.41 -21.97 -5.17
N LEU A 238 0.93 -21.47 -6.31
CA LEU A 238 -0.48 -21.45 -6.66
C LEU A 238 -1.07 -22.85 -6.76
N LYS A 239 -0.36 -23.77 -7.42
CA LYS A 239 -0.78 -25.18 -7.51
C LYS A 239 -0.89 -25.82 -6.12
N ASN A 240 0.14 -25.66 -5.28
CA ASN A 240 0.14 -26.20 -3.91
C ASN A 240 -1.00 -25.64 -3.06
N TYR A 241 -1.29 -24.33 -3.21
CA TYR A 241 -2.41 -23.69 -2.55
C TYR A 241 -3.76 -24.28 -2.98
N ASN A 242 -3.97 -24.46 -4.28
CA ASN A 242 -5.20 -25.05 -4.82
C ASN A 242 -5.39 -26.51 -4.39
N GLU A 243 -4.33 -27.32 -4.38
CA GLU A 243 -4.37 -28.69 -3.84
C GLU A 243 -4.72 -28.72 -2.35
N MET A 244 -4.17 -27.78 -1.55
CA MET A 244 -4.50 -27.64 -0.13
C MET A 244 -5.99 -27.31 0.06
N LEU A 245 -6.56 -26.40 -0.74
CA LEU A 245 -7.97 -26.06 -0.68
C LEU A 245 -8.87 -27.23 -1.05
N GLU A 246 -8.53 -28.00 -2.10
CA GLU A 246 -9.27 -29.20 -2.48
C GLU A 246 -9.27 -30.25 -1.38
N ASN A 247 -8.11 -30.49 -0.76
CA ASN A 247 -7.99 -31.43 0.36
C ASN A 247 -8.82 -30.98 1.57
N ALA A 248 -8.81 -29.68 1.89
CA ALA A 248 -9.63 -29.13 2.97
C ALA A 248 -11.14 -29.27 2.70
N LYS A 249 -11.58 -29.09 1.45
CA LYS A 249 -12.98 -29.33 1.03
C LYS A 249 -13.37 -30.80 1.19
N ARG A 250 -12.55 -31.73 0.71
CA ARG A 250 -12.79 -33.18 0.85
C ARG A 250 -12.88 -33.60 2.31
N SER A 251 -11.98 -33.11 3.17
CA SER A 251 -12.04 -33.41 4.61
C SER A 251 -13.32 -32.90 5.27
N LYS A 252 -13.82 -31.71 4.90
CA LYS A 252 -15.11 -31.20 5.40
C LYS A 252 -16.30 -32.03 4.90
N GLU A 253 -16.28 -32.49 3.65
CA GLU A 253 -17.32 -33.35 3.07
C GLU A 253 -17.40 -34.71 3.78
N LEU A 254 -16.24 -35.35 4.04
CA LEU A 254 -16.12 -36.60 4.81
C LEU A 254 -16.62 -36.49 6.26
N ILE A 255 -16.51 -35.32 6.87
CA ILE A 255 -17.04 -35.05 8.22
C ILE A 255 -18.55 -34.74 8.17
N SER A 256 -19.05 -34.21 7.05
CA SER A 256 -20.46 -33.84 6.87
C SER A 256 -21.38 -34.96 6.40
N THR A 257 -20.85 -36.12 5.99
CA THR A 257 -21.67 -37.32 5.72
C THR A 257 -22.32 -37.82 7.00
N PRO A 258 -23.67 -37.82 7.11
CA PRO A 258 -24.33 -38.21 8.34
C PRO A 258 -24.20 -39.72 8.55
N LEU A 259 -23.65 -40.12 9.70
CA LEU A 259 -23.99 -41.41 10.31
C LEU A 259 -25.50 -41.38 10.57
N THR A 260 -26.27 -42.03 9.71
CA THR A 260 -27.70 -42.26 9.90
C THR A 260 -27.93 -43.03 11.20
N ALA A 261 -28.39 -42.35 12.25
CA ALA A 261 -29.65 -42.66 12.93
C ALA A 261 -29.87 -41.81 14.20
N ALA A 262 -31.03 -41.12 14.23
CA ALA A 262 -31.87 -40.80 15.39
C ALA A 262 -31.35 -39.81 16.47
N THR A 263 -31.89 -38.59 16.46
CA THR A 263 -33.04 -38.17 17.31
C THR A 263 -33.10 -36.64 17.38
N VAL A 264 -34.30 -36.11 17.13
CA VAL A 264 -34.71 -34.71 17.22
C VAL A 264 -34.39 -34.10 18.58
N MET A 265 -33.78 -32.91 18.63
CA MET A 265 -34.18 -31.83 19.54
C MET A 265 -33.80 -30.45 18.99
N THR A 266 -34.80 -29.58 19.03
CA THR A 266 -34.84 -28.15 18.70
C THR A 266 -33.81 -27.32 19.45
N SER A 267 -33.14 -26.41 18.75
CA SER A 267 -32.49 -25.24 19.37
C SER A 267 -32.38 -24.11 18.35
N THR A 268 -33.11 -23.03 18.63
CA THR A 268 -33.01 -21.73 17.99
C THR A 268 -31.69 -21.06 18.36
N ALA A 269 -30.85 -20.74 17.38
CA ALA A 269 -29.68 -19.88 17.57
C ALA A 269 -29.67 -18.77 16.51
N LEU A 270 -29.57 -17.54 17.01
CA LEU A 270 -29.59 -16.29 16.26
C LEU A 270 -28.44 -16.20 15.26
N THR A 271 -28.78 -15.89 14.01
CA THR A 271 -27.84 -15.44 12.99
C THR A 271 -27.46 -13.98 13.26
N SER A 272 -26.18 -13.71 13.52
CA SER A 272 -25.63 -12.36 13.38
C SER A 272 -25.41 -12.03 11.90
N PRO A 273 -25.68 -10.80 11.44
CA PRO A 273 -25.46 -10.45 10.05
C PRO A 273 -23.95 -10.23 9.80
N LYS A 274 -23.36 -11.07 8.95
CA LYS A 274 -22.06 -10.80 8.34
C LYS A 274 -22.20 -9.61 7.40
N VAL A 275 -21.48 -8.54 7.69
CA VAL A 275 -21.42 -7.35 6.83
C VAL A 275 -20.50 -7.68 5.64
N ASN A 276 -21.09 -7.86 4.46
CA ASN A 276 -20.34 -7.90 3.20
C ASN A 276 -19.97 -6.47 2.82
N LEU A 277 -18.75 -6.04 3.15
CA LEU A 277 -18.17 -4.81 2.61
C LEU A 277 -17.52 -5.11 1.27
N PHE A 278 -18.28 -4.88 0.19
CA PHE A 278 -17.71 -4.80 -1.15
C PHE A 278 -16.85 -3.54 -1.25
N PHE A 279 -15.52 -3.70 -1.30
CA PHE A 279 -14.62 -2.64 -1.74
C PHE A 279 -13.83 -3.10 -2.97
N LYS A 280 -14.41 -2.87 -4.14
CA LYS A 280 -13.66 -2.72 -5.39
C LYS A 280 -13.65 -1.23 -5.74
N PHE A 281 -12.64 -0.53 -5.22
CA PHE A 281 -12.22 0.79 -5.68
C PHE A 281 -10.69 0.80 -5.78
#